data_AF-X1MQ95-F1
#
_entry.id   AF-X1MQ95-F1
#
_cell.length_a   1.000
_cell.length_b   1.000
_cell.length_c   1.000
_cell.angle_alpha   90.00
_cell.angle_beta   90.00
_cell.angle_gamma   90.00
#
_symmetry.space_group_name_H-M   'P 1'
#
loop_
_entity.id
_entity.type
_entity.pdbx_description
1 polymer ?
#
loop_
_entity_poly.entity_id
_entity_poly.type
_entity_poly.pdbx_seq_one_letter_code
_entity_poly.pdbx_strand_id
1 'polypeptide(L)'
;MKVMVKVLWSLPLGVILLTAILAYTPTLAQLSNYNPQGLKATTLEEVLALPDEEIDLATAILILCKGWDASVDVVACLEEIEMMALELEVGISPRDDPEKIVVGLINYYLFEEKSYSSVLPSD
;
A
#
# COMPACT_ATOMS: atom_id res chain seq x y z
N MET A 1 17.77 -7.58 -50.52
CA MET A 1 18.75 -8.04 -49.52
C MET A 1 19.07 -7.03 -48.41
N LYS A 2 19.04 -5.71 -48.65
CA LYS A 2 19.24 -4.66 -47.60
C LYS A 2 18.13 -4.56 -46.54
N VAL A 3 16.89 -4.93 -46.89
CA VAL A 3 15.72 -4.78 -45.99
C VAL A 3 15.67 -5.88 -44.92
N MET A 4 16.03 -7.12 -45.27
CA MET A 4 16.04 -8.28 -44.33
C MET A 4 17.05 -8.12 -43.19
N VAL A 5 18.21 -7.50 -43.44
CA VAL A 5 19.25 -7.29 -42.42
C VAL A 5 18.80 -6.27 -41.37
N LYS A 6 17.99 -5.28 -41.77
CA LYS A 6 17.53 -4.21 -40.88
C LYS A 6 16.44 -4.68 -39.91
N VAL A 7 15.57 -5.60 -40.36
CA VAL A 7 14.53 -6.24 -39.53
C VAL A 7 15.13 -7.27 -38.55
N LEU A 8 16.21 -7.95 -38.95
CA LEU A 8 16.88 -8.94 -38.10
C LEU A 8 17.60 -8.30 -36.89
N TRP A 9 18.06 -7.06 -37.03
CA TRP A 9 18.73 -6.31 -35.95
C TRP A 9 17.75 -5.54 -35.03
N SER A 10 16.50 -5.30 -35.46
CA SER A 10 15.48 -4.66 -34.62
C SER A 10 14.77 -5.62 -33.66
N LEU A 11 14.80 -6.92 -33.94
CA LEU A 11 14.25 -7.96 -33.07
C LEU A 11 14.93 -8.05 -31.69
N PRO A 12 16.27 -8.12 -31.58
CA PRO A 12 16.91 -8.14 -30.27
C PRO A 12 16.71 -6.82 -29.51
N LEU A 13 16.63 -5.67 -30.21
CA LEU A 13 16.39 -4.37 -29.58
C LEU A 13 14.98 -4.28 -28.97
N GLY A 14 13.97 -4.79 -29.67
CA GLY A 14 12.60 -4.85 -29.17
C GLY A 14 12.45 -5.82 -27.99
N VAL A 15 13.16 -6.95 -28.02
CA VAL A 15 13.19 -7.91 -26.89
C VAL A 15 13.90 -7.29 -25.68
N ILE A 16 15.02 -6.59 -25.87
CA ILE A 16 15.73 -5.89 -24.79
C ILE A 16 14.84 -4.81 -24.16
N LEU A 17 14.15 -4.02 -24.99
CA LEU A 17 13.22 -2.99 -24.52
C LEU A 17 12.03 -3.60 -23.75
N LEU A 18 11.46 -4.70 -24.24
CA LEU A 18 10.36 -5.41 -23.58
C LEU A 18 10.81 -6.05 -22.26
N THR A 19 12.02 -6.62 -22.20
CA THR A 19 12.60 -7.15 -20.95
C THR A 19 12.94 -6.06 -19.96
N ALA A 20 13.35 -4.87 -20.42
CA ALA A 20 13.54 -3.73 -19.54
C ALA A 20 12.20 -3.29 -18.94
N ILE A 21 11.14 -3.15 -19.75
CA ILE A 21 9.81 -2.76 -19.27
C ILE A 21 9.25 -3.81 -18.28
N LEU A 22 9.40 -5.11 -18.57
CA LEU A 22 8.97 -6.20 -17.68
C LEU A 22 9.84 -6.33 -16.41
N ALA A 23 11.11 -5.90 -16.45
CA ALA A 23 11.97 -5.85 -15.26
C ALA A 23 11.68 -4.62 -14.38
N TYR A 24 11.00 -3.60 -14.92
CA TYR A 24 10.56 -2.41 -14.20
C TYR A 24 9.15 -2.53 -13.62
N THR A 25 8.47 -3.67 -13.73
CA THR A 25 7.29 -3.91 -12.87
C THR A 25 7.80 -4.08 -11.44
N PRO A 26 7.47 -3.18 -10.51
CA PRO A 26 7.97 -3.27 -9.16
C PRO A 26 7.48 -4.59 -8.59
N THR A 27 8.42 -5.44 -8.22
CA THR A 27 8.16 -6.64 -7.45
C THR A 27 7.34 -6.23 -6.24
N LEU A 28 6.12 -6.74 -6.16
CA LEU A 28 5.21 -6.66 -5.02
C LEU A 28 5.77 -7.45 -3.83
N ALA A 29 6.97 -7.04 -3.42
CA ALA A 29 7.80 -7.61 -2.37
C ALA A 29 8.59 -6.43 -1.78
N GLN A 30 7.88 -5.48 -1.18
CA GLN A 30 8.53 -4.37 -0.49
C GLN A 30 7.95 -4.18 0.91
N LEU A 31 8.41 -5.01 1.84
CA LEU A 31 8.23 -4.80 3.27
C LEU A 31 9.45 -5.32 4.04
N SER A 32 10.39 -4.41 4.27
CA SER A 32 11.15 -4.31 5.53
C SER A 32 11.52 -2.85 5.87
N ASN A 33 11.04 -1.90 5.07
CA ASN A 33 11.16 -0.44 5.25
C ASN A 33 10.14 0.23 4.30
N TYR A 34 8.87 -0.17 4.41
CA TYR A 34 7.78 0.44 3.65
C TYR A 34 7.58 1.87 4.17
N ASN A 35 8.00 2.84 3.37
CA ASN A 35 7.99 4.26 3.72
C ASN A 35 7.57 5.05 2.46
N PRO A 36 6.34 4.83 1.96
CA PRO A 36 5.87 5.48 0.76
C PRO A 36 5.87 7.00 0.96
N GLN A 37 6.09 7.75 -0.11
CA GLN A 37 6.03 9.22 -0.07
C GLN A 37 4.69 9.74 0.45
N GLY A 38 3.61 8.95 0.28
CA GLY A 38 2.28 9.23 0.80
C GLY A 38 2.21 9.46 2.31
N LEU A 39 3.11 8.88 3.11
CA LEU A 39 3.18 9.14 4.57
C LEU A 39 3.48 10.61 4.92
N LYS A 40 4.03 11.37 3.97
CA LYS A 40 4.37 12.79 4.14
C LYS A 40 3.32 13.72 3.54
N ALA A 41 2.31 13.17 2.86
CA ALA A 41 1.27 13.98 2.25
C ALA A 41 0.43 14.67 3.34
N THR A 42 0.03 15.90 3.07
CA THR A 42 -0.80 16.72 3.97
C THR A 42 -2.09 17.19 3.30
N THR A 43 -2.18 17.04 1.97
CA THR A 43 -3.33 17.43 1.14
C THR A 43 -3.71 16.33 0.16
N LEU A 44 -4.96 16.35 -0.32
CA LEU A 44 -5.44 15.37 -1.29
C LEU A 44 -4.73 15.53 -2.64
N GLU A 45 -4.41 16.76 -3.03
CA GLU A 45 -3.67 17.06 -4.26
C GLU A 45 -2.27 16.46 -4.25
N GLU A 46 -1.57 16.51 -3.10
CA GLU A 46 -0.29 15.83 -2.91
C GLU A 46 -0.42 14.32 -3.06
N VAL A 47 -1.47 13.72 -2.50
CA VAL A 47 -1.75 12.27 -2.64
C VAL A 47 -2.01 11.91 -4.11
N LEU A 48 -2.86 12.65 -4.82
CA LEU A 48 -3.24 12.37 -6.21
C LEU A 48 -2.11 12.60 -7.22
N ALA A 49 -1.05 13.30 -6.82
CA ALA A 49 0.15 13.49 -7.63
C ALA A 49 1.15 12.33 -7.52
N LEU A 50 0.96 11.43 -6.55
CA LEU A 50 1.84 10.27 -6.35
C LEU A 50 1.48 9.12 -7.29
N PRO A 51 2.46 8.32 -7.74
CA PRO A 51 2.18 7.05 -8.39
C PRO A 51 1.51 6.08 -7.39
N ASP A 52 0.73 5.14 -7.91
CA ASP A 52 -0.08 4.21 -7.12
C ASP A 52 0.72 3.50 -6.01
N GLU A 53 1.97 3.12 -6.27
CA GLU A 53 2.83 2.41 -5.32
C GLU A 53 3.33 3.28 -4.15
N GLU A 54 3.27 4.60 -4.30
CA GLU A 54 3.72 5.58 -3.31
C GLU A 54 2.54 6.18 -2.52
N ILE A 55 1.30 5.79 -2.81
CA ILE A 55 0.13 6.21 -2.05
C ILE A 55 0.06 5.42 -0.75
N ASP A 56 0.06 6.14 0.37
CA ASP A 56 -0.31 5.58 1.67
C ASP A 56 -1.83 5.75 1.89
N LEU A 57 -2.54 4.63 1.94
CA LEU A 57 -4.01 4.64 1.98
C LEU A 57 -4.55 5.22 3.30
N ALA A 58 -3.90 4.93 4.42
CA ALA A 58 -4.33 5.44 5.72
C ALA A 58 -4.25 6.97 5.76
N THR A 59 -3.13 7.53 5.32
CA THR A 59 -2.91 8.98 5.20
C THR A 59 -3.93 9.62 4.26
N ALA A 60 -4.14 9.03 3.08
CA ALA A 60 -5.11 9.53 2.11
C ALA A 60 -6.55 9.59 2.67
N ILE A 61 -6.98 8.53 3.36
CA ILE A 61 -8.31 8.47 3.98
C ILE A 61 -8.44 9.52 5.08
N LEU A 62 -7.44 9.67 5.94
CA LEU A 62 -7.50 10.64 7.04
C LEU A 62 -7.48 12.09 6.54
N ILE A 63 -6.73 12.40 5.48
CA ILE A 63 -6.78 13.70 4.80
C ILE A 63 -8.19 13.96 4.25
N LEU A 64 -8.81 12.96 3.61
CA LEU A 64 -10.19 13.06 3.11
C LEU A 64 -11.19 13.29 4.26
N CYS A 65 -11.10 12.51 5.34
CA CYS A 65 -11.93 12.68 6.53
C CYS A 65 -11.79 14.07 7.13
N LYS A 66 -10.57 14.60 7.22
CA LYS A 66 -10.32 15.97 7.70
C LYS A 66 -10.93 17.04 6.78
N GLY A 67 -11.00 16.77 5.48
CA GLY A 67 -11.71 17.62 4.52
C GLY A 67 -13.22 17.68 4.76
N TRP A 68 -13.81 16.60 5.28
CA TRP A 68 -15.24 16.55 5.65
C TRP A 68 -15.52 17.03 7.07
N ASP A 69 -14.61 16.77 8.00
CA ASP A 69 -14.70 17.18 9.40
C ASP A 69 -13.35 17.72 9.88
N ALA A 70 -13.28 19.04 10.03
CA ALA A 70 -12.07 19.73 10.47
C ALA A 70 -11.63 19.36 11.90
N SER A 71 -12.48 18.69 12.69
CA SER A 71 -12.13 18.22 14.03
C SER A 71 -11.27 16.96 14.03
N VAL A 72 -11.13 16.28 12.88
CA VAL A 72 -10.29 15.09 12.75
C VAL A 72 -8.81 15.45 12.93
N ASP A 73 -8.20 14.85 13.95
CA ASP A 73 -6.76 14.91 14.19
C ASP A 73 -6.05 13.76 13.47
N VAL A 74 -5.57 14.04 12.27
CA VAL A 74 -4.87 13.08 11.40
C VAL A 74 -3.65 12.47 12.10
N VAL A 75 -2.91 13.25 12.88
CA VAL A 75 -1.69 12.77 13.54
C VAL A 75 -2.06 11.79 14.65
N ALA A 76 -3.03 12.14 15.50
CA ALA A 76 -3.49 11.26 16.56
C ALA A 76 -4.06 9.93 16.01
N CYS A 77 -4.81 9.97 14.91
CA CYS A 77 -5.32 8.75 14.27
C CYS A 77 -4.19 7.87 13.71
N LEU A 78 -3.15 8.45 13.11
CA LEU A 78 -1.99 7.68 12.63
C LEU A 78 -1.18 7.09 13.79
N GLU A 79 -0.99 7.83 14.88
CA GLU A 79 -0.35 7.33 16.10
C GLU A 79 -1.12 6.15 16.72
N GLU A 80 -2.45 6.21 16.70
CA GLU A 80 -3.30 5.10 17.13
C GLU A 80 -3.12 3.86 16.26
N ILE A 81 -3.08 4.02 14.92
CA ILE A 81 -2.83 2.92 13.98
C ILE A 81 -1.45 2.28 14.22
N GLU A 82 -0.41 3.09 14.42
CA GLU A 82 0.94 2.60 14.72
C GLU A 82 0.97 1.81 16.04
N MET A 83 0.29 2.32 17.07
CA MET A 83 0.16 1.62 18.35
C MET A 83 -0.53 0.26 18.18
N MET A 84 -1.59 0.20 17.36
CA MET A 84 -2.27 -1.07 17.06
C MET A 84 -1.35 -2.05 16.35
N ALA A 85 -0.51 -1.59 15.42
CA ALA A 85 0.47 -2.42 14.73
C ALA A 85 1.51 -3.02 15.70
N LEU A 86 2.02 -2.21 16.64
CA LEU A 86 2.95 -2.66 17.68
C LEU A 86 2.32 -3.68 18.64
N GLU A 87 1.05 -3.49 19.01
CA GLU A 87 0.32 -4.47 19.83
C GLU A 87 0.18 -5.82 19.10
N LEU A 88 -0.11 -5.78 17.80
CA LEU A 88 -0.25 -6.98 16.96
C LEU A 88 1.09 -7.69 16.71
N GLU A 89 2.20 -6.96 16.60
CA GLU A 89 3.53 -7.53 16.34
C GLU A 89 3.93 -8.58 17.39
N VAL A 90 3.58 -8.35 18.66
CA VAL A 90 3.85 -9.28 19.77
C VAL A 90 3.19 -10.65 19.56
N GLY A 91 2.05 -10.69 18.83
CA GLY A 91 1.29 -11.89 18.55
C GLY A 91 1.74 -12.66 17.30
N ILE A 92 2.66 -12.12 16.50
CA ILE A 92 3.08 -12.70 15.22
C ILE A 92 4.35 -13.52 15.40
N SER A 93 4.29 -14.82 15.06
CA SER A 93 5.48 -15.66 14.95
C SER A 93 6.03 -15.67 13.53
N PRO A 94 7.36 -15.72 13.32
CA PRO A 94 7.96 -15.90 11.99
C PRO A 94 7.58 -17.19 11.27
N ARG A 95 6.92 -18.13 11.98
CA ARG A 95 6.45 -19.41 11.46
C ARG A 95 4.95 -19.41 11.18
N ASP A 96 4.24 -18.35 11.53
CA ASP A 96 2.82 -18.27 11.29
C ASP A 96 2.54 -18.10 9.81
N ASP A 97 1.45 -18.73 9.38
CA ASP A 97 0.95 -18.61 8.02
C ASP A 97 0.31 -17.22 7.82
N PRO A 98 0.62 -16.49 6.72
CA PRO A 98 0.09 -15.14 6.50
C PRO A 98 -1.43 -15.06 6.49
N GLU A 99 -2.13 -16.06 5.95
CA GLU A 99 -3.60 -16.09 5.96
C GLU A 99 -4.14 -16.20 7.39
N LYS A 100 -3.50 -17.05 8.20
CA LYS A 100 -3.80 -17.18 9.63
C LYS A 100 -3.53 -15.89 10.41
N ILE A 101 -2.50 -15.12 10.07
CA ILE A 101 -2.22 -13.81 10.68
C ILE A 101 -3.35 -12.83 10.35
N VAL A 102 -3.68 -12.67 9.06
CA VAL A 102 -4.68 -11.67 8.63
C VAL A 102 -6.08 -12.02 9.12
N VAL A 103 -6.55 -13.24 8.87
CA VAL A 103 -7.92 -13.64 9.20
C VAL A 103 -8.08 -13.94 10.68
N GLY A 104 -7.07 -14.55 11.31
CA GLY A 104 -7.14 -15.01 12.69
C GLY A 104 -6.78 -13.94 13.71
N LEU A 105 -5.64 -13.26 13.53
CA LEU A 105 -5.12 -12.33 14.54
C LEU A 105 -5.66 -10.91 14.34
N ILE A 106 -5.52 -10.35 13.13
CA ILE A 106 -5.88 -8.94 12.87
C ILE A 106 -7.39 -8.73 13.00
N ASN A 107 -8.21 -9.56 12.36
CA ASN A 107 -9.67 -9.42 12.46
C ASN A 107 -10.17 -9.61 13.91
N TYR A 108 -9.65 -10.60 14.63
CA TYR A 108 -10.03 -10.81 16.03
C TYR A 108 -9.66 -9.59 16.88
N TYR A 109 -8.45 -9.07 16.73
CA TYR A 109 -8.00 -7.87 17.41
C TYR A 109 -8.90 -6.67 17.12
N LEU A 110 -9.22 -6.41 15.85
CA LEU A 110 -10.05 -5.25 15.47
C LEU A 110 -11.50 -5.38 15.97
N PHE A 111 -12.12 -6.54 15.76
CA PHE A 111 -13.57 -6.68 15.97
C PHE A 111 -13.94 -7.22 17.35
N GLU A 112 -13.16 -8.16 17.89
CA GLU A 112 -13.44 -8.78 19.19
C GLU A 112 -12.74 -8.05 20.34
N GLU A 113 -11.47 -7.66 20.18
CA GLU A 113 -10.73 -6.97 21.26
C GLU A 113 -11.00 -5.47 21.29
N LYS A 114 -10.84 -4.77 20.16
CA LYS A 114 -11.09 -3.32 20.06
C LYS A 114 -12.56 -2.97 19.87
N SER A 115 -13.42 -3.96 19.65
CA SER A 115 -14.87 -3.77 19.46
C SER A 115 -15.23 -2.79 18.34
N TYR A 116 -14.35 -2.64 17.33
CA TYR A 116 -14.72 -1.89 16.14
C TYR A 116 -15.91 -2.57 15.47
N SER A 117 -16.87 -1.79 14.99
CA SER A 117 -17.97 -2.32 14.21
C SER A 117 -17.70 -2.11 12.73
N SER A 118 -17.83 -3.16 11.93
CA SER A 118 -18.03 -2.99 10.50
C SER A 118 -19.32 -2.20 10.30
N VAL A 119 -19.22 -0.98 9.77
CA VAL A 119 -20.42 -0.22 9.39
C VAL A 119 -21.06 -0.98 8.22
N LEU A 120 -22.13 -1.74 8.51
CA LEU A 120 -23.00 -2.20 7.44
C LEU A 120 -23.60 -0.95 6.77
N PRO A 121 -23.65 -0.88 5.43
CA PRO A 121 -24.33 0.22 4.78
C PRO A 121 -25.78 0.23 5.28
N SER A 122 -26.20 1.36 5.85
CA SER A 122 -27.60 1.60 6.15
C SER A 122 -28.38 1.58 4.83
N ASP A 123 -29.31 0.62 4.71
CA ASP A 123 -30.26 0.47 3.59
C ASP A 123 -31.02 1.76 3.26
#